data_AF-A0A433A4M9-F1
#
_entry.id   AF-A0A433A4M9-F1
#
_cell.length_a   1.000
_cell.length_b   1.000
_cell.length_c   1.000
_cell.angle_alpha   90.00
_cell.angle_beta   90.00
_cell.angle_gamma   90.00
#
_symmetry.space_group_name_H-M   'P 1'
#
loop_
_entity.id
_entity.type
_entity.pdbx_description
1 polymer ?
#
loop_
_entity_poly.entity_id
_entity_poly.type
_entity_poly.pdbx_seq_one_letter_code
_entity_poly.pdbx_strand_id
1 'polypeptide(L)'
;MSDSKPAASCCALPLTKAASAILRLSNYRCHQPFRRWIEASPRGDLTFLVTDYGKPFTDAGFGIWFRERCDKAELKQCSAHGPRKLAATALAEAGATSHQLVAWFGRKSIKEAEIYTRAADQKKLAGTRGKSSREPIRAPREKSKH
;
A
#
# COMPACT_ATOMS: atom_id res chain seq x y z
N MET A 1 -8.66 36.43 20.76
CA MET A 1 -8.31 37.35 19.65
C MET A 1 -6.81 37.35 19.47
N SER A 2 -6.35 36.53 18.54
CA SER A 2 -5.05 36.66 17.87
C SER A 2 -5.12 35.74 16.65
N ASP A 3 -5.86 36.23 15.66
CA ASP A 3 -5.91 35.70 14.31
C ASP A 3 -4.56 35.88 13.58
N SER A 4 -4.40 35.03 12.56
CA SER A 4 -3.62 35.25 11.33
C SER A 4 -2.24 34.60 11.24
N LYS A 5 -2.21 33.43 10.58
CA LYS A 5 -1.43 33.27 9.35
C LYS A 5 -1.93 32.10 8.49
N PRO A 6 -2.72 32.34 7.42
CA PRO A 6 -2.88 31.42 6.31
C PRO A 6 -1.84 31.76 5.23
N ALA A 7 -1.04 30.78 4.82
CA ALA A 7 -0.19 30.92 3.63
C ALA A 7 -0.15 29.59 2.86
N ALA A 8 -1.32 29.17 2.39
CA ALA A 8 -1.40 28.43 1.14
C ALA A 8 -1.21 29.45 0.00
N SER A 9 0.03 29.85 -0.27
CA SER A 9 0.35 30.65 -1.44
C SER A 9 0.62 29.70 -2.60
N CYS A 10 -0.35 29.62 -3.50
CA CYS A 10 -0.25 29.13 -4.86
C CYS A 10 0.91 29.84 -5.60
N CYS A 11 2.15 29.36 -5.46
CA CYS A 11 3.23 29.75 -6.34
C CYS A 11 3.40 28.68 -7.41
N ALA A 12 2.95 29.01 -8.62
CA ALA A 12 3.31 28.30 -9.84
C ALA A 12 4.84 28.28 -9.98
N LEU A 13 5.45 27.14 -9.66
CA LEU A 13 6.87 26.92 -9.94
C LEU A 13 7.03 26.57 -11.42
N PRO A 14 7.95 27.22 -12.14
CA PRO A 14 8.20 26.93 -13.54
C PRO A 14 8.68 25.49 -13.67
N LEU A 15 8.00 24.72 -14.54
CA LEU A 15 8.38 23.37 -14.93
C LEU A 15 9.78 23.41 -15.58
N THR A 16 10.83 23.24 -14.78
CA THR A 16 12.19 23.03 -15.28
C THR A 16 12.25 21.65 -15.95
N LYS A 17 13.10 21.51 -16.98
CA LYS A 17 13.26 20.28 -17.80
C LYS A 17 13.41 18.98 -16.98
N ALA A 18 13.87 19.04 -15.73
CA ALA A 18 13.98 17.89 -14.83
C ALA A 18 12.61 17.30 -14.41
N ALA A 19 11.58 18.14 -14.24
CA ALA A 19 10.22 17.71 -13.92
C ALA A 19 9.65 16.75 -14.98
N SER A 20 10.10 16.86 -16.23
CA SER A 20 9.64 16.00 -17.34
C SER A 20 10.11 14.55 -17.25
N ALA A 21 11.27 14.27 -16.62
CA ALA A 21 11.79 12.90 -16.49
C ALA A 21 11.08 12.15 -15.35
N ILE A 22 10.84 12.83 -14.24
CA ILE A 22 10.02 12.36 -13.11
C ILE A 22 8.57 12.10 -13.56
N LEU A 23 8.04 12.92 -14.48
CA LEU A 23 6.71 12.73 -15.06
C LEU A 23 6.63 11.52 -16.02
N ARG A 24 7.73 11.06 -16.62
CA ARG A 24 7.75 9.82 -17.45
C ARG A 24 7.53 8.56 -16.61
N LEU A 25 7.83 8.58 -15.31
CA LEU A 25 7.46 7.50 -14.38
C LEU A 25 5.96 7.54 -14.01
N SER A 26 5.26 8.63 -14.30
CA SER A 26 3.79 8.72 -14.13
C SER A 26 3.00 7.91 -15.17
N ASN A 27 3.68 7.21 -16.08
CA ASN A 27 3.09 6.30 -17.07
C ASN A 27 2.84 4.87 -16.53
N TYR A 28 3.35 4.53 -15.34
CA TYR A 28 2.74 3.45 -14.58
C TYR A 28 1.32 3.87 -14.21
N ARG A 29 0.37 2.93 -14.16
CA ARG A 29 -1.03 3.16 -13.77
C ARG A 29 -1.09 3.69 -12.33
N CYS A 30 -0.75 4.96 -12.13
CA CYS A 30 -0.79 5.64 -10.87
C CYS A 30 -2.25 6.00 -10.61
N HIS A 31 -2.76 5.62 -9.44
CA HIS A 31 -4.11 5.95 -9.03
C HIS A 31 -4.24 7.49 -9.03
N GLN A 32 -5.24 8.05 -9.72
CA GLN A 32 -5.41 9.49 -9.99
C GLN A 32 -5.19 10.42 -8.77
N PRO A 33 -5.65 10.09 -7.55
CA PRO A 33 -5.36 10.87 -6.36
C PRO A 33 -3.87 11.03 -6.05
N PHE A 34 -3.05 10.01 -6.30
CA PHE A 34 -1.63 10.04 -5.99
C PHE A 34 -0.86 11.05 -6.83
N ARG A 35 -1.23 11.18 -8.11
CA ARG A 35 -0.61 12.13 -9.03
C ARG A 35 -0.76 13.57 -8.55
N ARG A 36 -1.95 13.93 -8.06
CA ARG A 36 -2.23 15.26 -7.50
C ARG A 36 -1.32 15.59 -6.31
N TRP A 37 -1.12 14.62 -5.42
CA TRP A 37 -0.23 14.80 -4.27
C TRP A 37 1.24 14.97 -4.67
N ILE A 38 1.72 14.20 -5.66
CA ILE A 38 3.09 14.36 -6.18
C ILE A 38 3.27 15.75 -6.81
N GLU A 39 2.33 16.18 -7.62
CA GLU A 39 2.42 17.47 -8.33
C GLU A 39 2.39 18.66 -7.36
N ALA A 40 1.61 18.56 -6.28
CA ALA A 40 1.50 19.59 -5.25
C ALA A 40 2.66 19.59 -4.21
N SER A 41 3.43 18.49 -4.11
CA SER A 41 4.50 18.38 -3.11
C SER A 41 5.81 19.00 -3.61
N PRO A 42 6.63 19.59 -2.72
CA PRO A 42 8.01 19.96 -3.02
C PRO A 42 8.80 18.73 -3.52
N ARG A 43 9.55 18.89 -4.60
CA ARG A 43 10.33 17.82 -5.26
C ARG A 43 11.72 18.33 -5.62
N GLY A 44 12.68 17.42 -5.67
CA GLY A 44 14.02 17.70 -6.20
C GLY A 44 14.11 17.39 -7.69
N ASP A 45 15.26 17.69 -8.29
CA ASP A 45 15.51 17.46 -9.72
C ASP A 45 15.56 15.97 -10.08
N LEU A 46 16.05 15.13 -9.17
CA LEU A 46 16.22 13.68 -9.38
C LEU A 46 15.45 12.82 -8.37
N THR A 47 14.91 13.40 -7.30
CA THR A 47 14.25 12.67 -6.20
C THR A 47 12.87 13.24 -5.88
N PHE A 48 11.91 12.36 -5.62
CA PHE A 48 10.56 12.75 -5.23
C PHE A 48 10.47 13.24 -3.78
N LEU A 49 11.30 12.70 -2.89
CA LEU A 49 11.29 13.03 -1.47
C LEU A 49 12.49 13.93 -1.16
N VAL A 50 12.21 15.14 -0.70
CA VAL A 50 13.19 16.14 -0.28
C VAL A 50 12.88 16.63 1.12
N THR A 51 13.94 16.89 1.87
CA THR A 51 13.89 17.54 3.19
C THR A 51 13.44 19.00 3.05
N ASP A 52 13.11 19.64 4.19
CA ASP A 52 12.74 21.07 4.22
C ASP A 52 13.87 21.99 3.68
N TYR A 53 15.11 21.48 3.59
CA TYR A 53 16.28 22.15 3.02
C TYR A 53 16.50 21.84 1.53
N GLY A 54 15.56 21.16 0.85
CA GLY A 54 15.65 20.81 -0.56
C GLY A 54 16.61 19.67 -0.91
N LYS A 55 17.22 19.02 0.09
CA LYS A 55 18.14 17.88 -0.11
C LYS A 55 17.38 16.55 -0.11
N PRO A 56 17.82 15.54 -0.88
CA PRO A 56 17.25 14.20 -0.83
C PRO A 56 17.27 13.61 0.58
N PHE A 57 16.22 12.87 0.95
CA PHE A 57 16.23 12.09 2.19
C PHE A 57 17.21 10.92 2.10
N THR A 58 17.87 10.62 3.21
CA THR A 58 18.50 9.31 3.43
C THR A 58 17.47 8.33 3.98
N ASP A 59 17.71 7.02 3.83
CA ASP A 59 16.81 5.98 4.35
C ASP A 59 16.51 6.16 5.85
N ALA A 60 17.57 6.39 6.64
CA ALA A 60 17.46 6.64 8.07
C ALA A 60 16.74 7.97 8.37
N GLY A 61 17.08 9.03 7.64
CA GLY A 61 16.50 10.36 7.85
C GLY A 61 14.99 10.38 7.56
N PHE A 62 14.54 9.68 6.52
CA PHE A 62 13.12 9.54 6.22
C PHE A 62 12.37 8.80 7.33
N GLY A 63 12.96 7.72 7.87
CA GLY A 63 12.35 6.94 8.95
C GLY A 63 12.11 7.78 10.21
N ILE A 64 13.10 8.58 10.61
CA ILE A 64 12.99 9.49 11.77
C ILE A 64 11.96 10.57 11.50
N TRP A 65 12.05 11.25 10.35
CA TRP A 65 11.08 12.28 9.97
C TRP A 65 9.65 11.74 9.96
N PHE A 66 9.41 10.55 9.41
CA PHE A 66 8.08 9.93 9.39
C PHE A 66 7.56 9.64 10.80
N ARG A 67 8.44 9.16 11.71
CA ARG A 67 8.08 8.94 13.11
C ARG A 67 7.63 10.23 13.79
N GLU A 68 8.40 11.31 13.63
CA GLU A 68 8.03 12.62 14.21
C GLU A 68 6.67 13.12 13.69
N ARG A 69 6.34 12.87 12.42
CA ARG A 69 5.01 13.21 11.86
C ARG A 69 3.91 12.33 12.45
N CYS A 70 4.16 11.04 12.67
CA CYS A 70 3.22 10.16 13.38
C CYS A 70 2.98 10.63 14.82
N ASP A 71 4.04 11.02 15.54
CA ASP A 71 3.91 11.50 16.91
C ASP A 71 3.13 12.82 17.00
N LYS A 72 3.37 13.74 16.06
CA LYS A 72 2.59 14.99 15.93
C LYS A 72 1.12 14.76 15.59
N ALA A 73 0.80 13.65 14.90
CA ALA A 73 -0.57 13.24 14.59
C ALA A 73 -1.18 12.33 15.66
N GLU A 74 -0.52 12.17 16.82
CA GLU A 74 -0.94 11.29 17.93
C GLU A 74 -1.05 9.80 17.56
N LEU A 75 -0.38 9.37 16.48
CA LEU A 75 -0.36 7.99 15.96
C LEU A 75 0.94 7.27 16.36
N LYS A 76 1.22 7.18 17.66
CA LYS A 76 2.50 6.64 18.19
C LYS A 76 2.79 5.19 17.77
N GLN A 77 1.76 4.41 17.49
CA GLN A 77 1.86 3.03 16.99
C GLN A 77 2.29 2.94 15.51
N CYS A 78 2.20 4.03 14.75
CA CYS A 78 2.46 4.04 13.32
C CYS A 78 3.93 4.37 13.01
N SER A 79 4.47 3.69 12.01
CA SER A 79 5.81 3.93 11.47
C SER A 79 5.77 3.82 9.94
N ALA A 80 6.85 4.22 9.26
CA ALA A 80 6.94 4.15 7.80
C ALA A 80 6.74 2.72 7.24
N HIS A 81 7.04 1.71 8.05
CA HIS A 81 6.85 0.31 7.67
C HIS A 81 5.37 -0.14 7.73
N GLY A 82 4.56 0.52 8.57
CA GLY A 82 3.15 0.21 8.75
C GLY A 82 2.32 0.31 7.47
N PRO A 83 2.35 1.45 6.74
CA PRO A 83 1.62 1.61 5.47
C PRO A 83 1.92 0.51 4.45
N ARG A 84 3.18 0.07 4.32
CA ARG A 84 3.55 -1.01 3.40
C ARG A 84 2.94 -2.35 3.80
N LYS A 85 2.94 -2.67 5.10
CA LYS A 85 2.27 -3.86 5.63
C LYS A 85 0.76 -3.80 5.41
N LEU A 86 0.15 -2.67 5.75
CA LEU A 86 -1.28 -2.44 5.58
C LEU A 86 -1.71 -2.60 4.11
N ALA A 87 -0.96 -2.03 3.17
CA ALA A 87 -1.24 -2.17 1.74
C ALA A 87 -1.16 -3.64 1.29
N ALA A 88 -0.15 -4.39 1.74
CA ALA A 88 -0.04 -5.82 1.43
C ALA A 88 -1.20 -6.63 2.02
N THR A 89 -1.60 -6.35 3.26
CA THR A 89 -2.76 -6.98 3.91
C THR A 89 -4.05 -6.66 3.16
N ALA A 90 -4.31 -5.39 2.84
CA ALA A 90 -5.52 -4.98 2.14
C ALA A 90 -5.64 -5.63 0.75
N LEU A 91 -4.54 -5.71 0.01
CA LEU A 91 -4.51 -6.38 -1.29
C LEU A 91 -4.71 -7.89 -1.17
N ALA A 92 -4.11 -8.53 -0.15
CA ALA A 92 -4.34 -9.95 0.12
C ALA A 92 -5.81 -10.23 0.49
N GLU A 93 -6.41 -9.39 1.33
CA GLU A 93 -7.84 -9.49 1.69
C GLU A 93 -8.74 -9.32 0.47
N ALA A 94 -8.40 -8.40 -0.44
CA ALA A 94 -9.05 -8.23 -1.74
C ALA A 94 -8.84 -9.40 -2.74
N GLY A 95 -8.04 -10.42 -2.37
CA GLY A 95 -7.83 -11.62 -3.18
C GLY A 95 -6.59 -11.62 -4.06
N ALA A 96 -5.64 -10.71 -3.82
CA ALA A 96 -4.36 -10.75 -4.52
C ALA A 96 -3.57 -12.03 -4.19
N THR A 97 -2.94 -12.63 -5.20
CA THR A 97 -2.12 -13.83 -5.03
C THR A 97 -0.75 -13.49 -4.45
N SER A 98 -0.08 -14.48 -3.83
CA SER A 98 1.28 -14.30 -3.30
C SER A 98 2.26 -13.82 -4.37
N HIS A 99 2.12 -14.29 -5.62
CA HIS A 99 2.96 -13.85 -6.75
C HIS A 99 2.71 -12.40 -7.13
N GLN A 100 1.46 -11.93 -7.10
CA GLN A 100 1.13 -10.52 -7.35
C GLN A 100 1.72 -9.62 -6.26
N LEU A 101 1.64 -10.04 -5.00
CA LEU A 101 2.25 -9.30 -3.89
C LEU A 101 3.78 -9.25 -4.00
N VAL A 102 4.43 -10.34 -4.41
CA VAL A 102 5.87 -10.34 -4.69
C VAL A 102 6.21 -9.35 -5.80
N ALA A 103 5.46 -9.34 -6.90
CA ALA A 103 5.67 -8.44 -8.03
C ALA A 103 5.49 -6.96 -7.65
N TRP A 104 4.44 -6.63 -6.88
CA TRP A 104 4.15 -5.24 -6.50
C TRP A 104 5.06 -4.72 -5.39
N PHE A 105 5.39 -5.56 -4.40
CA PHE A 105 6.20 -5.15 -3.25
C PHE A 105 7.67 -5.53 -3.37
N GLY A 106 8.13 -6.08 -4.49
CA GLY A 106 9.54 -6.40 -4.75
C GLY A 106 10.16 -7.31 -3.69
N ARG A 107 9.37 -8.21 -3.10
CA ARG A 107 9.86 -9.13 -2.05
C ARG A 107 10.71 -10.22 -2.70
N LYS A 108 11.81 -10.59 -2.07
CA LYS A 108 12.70 -11.65 -2.60
C LYS A 108 12.14 -13.06 -2.43
N SER A 109 11.25 -13.25 -1.46
CA SER A 109 10.71 -14.56 -1.10
C SER A 109 9.19 -14.57 -1.17
N ILE A 110 8.65 -15.62 -1.77
CA ILE A 110 7.20 -15.90 -1.80
C ILE A 110 6.67 -16.15 -0.39
N LYS A 111 7.48 -16.76 0.50
CA LYS A 111 7.09 -17.06 1.89
C LYS A 111 6.65 -15.81 2.66
N GLU A 112 7.27 -14.65 2.38
CA GLU A 112 6.85 -13.40 3.02
C GLU A 112 5.49 -12.91 2.53
N ALA A 113 5.15 -13.16 1.27
CA ALA A 113 3.84 -12.81 0.71
C ALA A 113 2.75 -13.77 1.21
N GLU A 114 3.08 -15.05 1.38
CA GLU A 114 2.17 -16.08 1.90
C GLU A 114 1.65 -15.78 3.30
N ILE A 115 2.43 -15.07 4.13
CA ILE A 115 1.98 -14.63 5.45
C ILE A 115 0.69 -13.79 5.33
N TYR A 116 0.61 -12.90 4.34
CA TYR A 116 -0.54 -12.01 4.15
C TYR A 116 -1.73 -12.74 3.52
N THR A 117 -1.49 -13.59 2.51
CA THR A 117 -2.56 -14.34 1.85
C THR A 117 -3.15 -15.40 2.78
N ARG A 118 -2.32 -16.15 3.52
CA ARG A 118 -2.79 -17.11 4.53
C ARG A 118 -3.60 -16.45 5.63
N ALA A 119 -3.18 -15.27 6.10
CA ALA A 119 -3.94 -14.53 7.11
C ALA A 119 -5.30 -14.06 6.57
N ALA A 120 -5.35 -13.61 5.30
CA ALA A 120 -6.60 -13.25 4.64
C ALA A 120 -7.53 -14.46 4.47
N ASP A 121 -6.99 -15.62 4.07
CA ASP A 121 -7.74 -16.86 3.89
C ASP A 121 -8.29 -17.38 5.23
N GLN A 122 -7.48 -17.33 6.30
CA GLN A 122 -7.93 -17.68 7.65
C GLN A 122 -9.12 -16.83 8.10
N LYS A 123 -9.08 -15.51 7.86
CA LYS A 123 -10.20 -14.61 8.16
C LYS A 123 -11.44 -14.95 7.34
N LYS A 124 -11.29 -15.23 6.04
CA LYS A 124 -12.40 -15.64 5.16
C LYS A 124 -13.03 -16.95 5.64
N LEU A 125 -12.22 -17.94 5.97
CA LEU A 125 -12.68 -19.23 6.49
C LEU A 125 -13.37 -19.10 7.85
N ALA A 126 -12.86 -18.25 8.75
CA ALA A 126 -13.49 -18.00 10.04
C ALA A 126 -14.85 -17.28 9.91
N GLY A 127 -15.00 -16.38 8.93
CA GLY A 127 -16.28 -15.72 8.62
C GLY A 127 -17.28 -16.62 7.89
N THR A 128 -16.79 -17.69 7.24
CA THR A 128 -17.64 -18.67 6.57
C THR A 128 -18.06 -19.74 7.58
N ARG A 129 -19.20 -19.55 8.26
CA ARG A 129 -19.86 -20.62 9.02
C ARG A 129 -19.95 -21.83 8.09
N GLY A 130 -19.22 -22.90 8.37
CA GLY A 130 -18.99 -24.00 7.43
C GLY A 130 -20.29 -24.46 6.77
N LYS A 131 -20.53 -24.05 5.53
CA LYS A 131 -21.51 -24.71 4.67
C LYS A 131 -20.86 -26.02 4.28
N SER A 132 -20.94 -27.01 5.16
CA SER A 132 -20.71 -28.38 4.75
C SER A 132 -21.88 -28.72 3.84
N SER A 133 -21.72 -28.50 2.53
CA SER A 133 -22.48 -29.23 1.53
C SER A 133 -22.04 -30.69 1.63
N ARG A 134 -22.50 -31.37 2.70
CA ARG A 134 -22.54 -32.82 2.75
C ARG A 134 -23.69 -33.21 1.83
N GLU A 135 -23.44 -33.25 0.53
CA GLU A 135 -24.23 -34.17 -0.28
C GLU A 135 -23.95 -35.58 0.27
N PRO A 136 -24.99 -36.34 0.67
CA PRO A 136 -24.77 -37.70 1.08
C PRO A 136 -24.27 -38.48 -0.13
N ILE A 137 -23.10 -39.12 0.01
CA ILE A 137 -22.60 -40.11 -0.93
C ILE A 137 -23.64 -41.22 -1.01
N ARG A 138 -24.51 -41.18 -2.03
CA ARG A 138 -25.50 -42.23 -2.28
C ARG A 138 -24.76 -43.41 -2.91
N ALA A 139 -24.30 -44.35 -2.08
CA ALA A 139 -23.75 -45.61 -2.55
C ALA A 139 -24.87 -46.44 -3.23
N PRO A 140 -24.59 -47.15 -4.34
CA PRO A 140 -25.59 -47.96 -5.03
C PRO A 140 -25.83 -49.30 -4.29
N ARG A 141 -27.09 -49.59 -3.95
CA ARG A 141 -27.62 -50.93 -3.60
C ARG A 141 -29.02 -51.01 -4.24
N GLU A 142 -29.46 -52.08 -4.91
CA GLU A 142 -29.17 -53.52 -4.74
C GLU A 142 -29.54 -54.33 -6.01
N LYS A 143 -29.01 -55.55 -6.08
CA LYS A 143 -29.04 -56.53 -7.18
C LYS A 143 -30.46 -57.00 -7.53
N SER A 144 -30.80 -57.03 -8.83
CA SER A 144 -32.00 -57.72 -9.31
C SER A 144 -31.76 -59.24 -9.33
N LYS A 145 -32.57 -59.96 -8.55
CA LYS A 145 -32.78 -61.41 -8.68
C LYS A 145 -33.22 -61.74 -10.12
N HIS A 146 -32.57 -62.71 -10.76
CA HIS A 146 -33.14 -63.61 -11.77
C HIS A 146 -32.63 -65.00 -11.41
#